data_AF-A0A497YCB3-F1
#
_entry.id   AF-A0A497YCB3-F1
#
_cell.length_a   1.000
_cell.length_b   1.000
_cell.length_c   1.000
_cell.angle_alpha   90.00
_cell.angle_beta   90.00
_cell.angle_gamma   90.00
#
_symmetry.space_group_name_H-M   'P 1'
#
loop_
_entity.id
_entity.type
_entity.pdbx_description
1 polymer ?
#
loop_
_entity_poly.entity_id
_entity_poly.type
_entity_poly.pdbx_seq_one_letter_code
_entity_poly.pdbx_strand_id
1 'polypeptide(L)' 'MTSSKGLEGVVATQSAISSIIDDTLTYVGYNIDDLADNASFEEVIYLLWHQR' A
#
# COMPACT_ATOMS: atom_id res chain seq x y z
N MET A 1 -11.20 18.82 -24.20
CA MET A 1 -10.95 17.71 -23.25
C MET A 1 -9.58 17.95 -22.64
N THR A 2 -9.51 18.32 -21.38
CA THR A 2 -8.25 18.48 -20.64
C THR A 2 -7.63 17.11 -20.49
N SER A 3 -6.62 16.81 -21.30
CA SER A 3 -5.80 15.61 -21.12
C SER A 3 -5.22 15.66 -19.71
N SER A 4 -5.56 14.69 -18.86
CA SER A 4 -5.02 14.58 -17.50
C SER A 4 -3.52 14.35 -17.61
N LYS A 5 -2.74 15.43 -17.48
CA LYS A 5 -1.28 15.35 -17.55
C LYS A 5 -0.81 14.36 -16.49
N GLY A 6 -0.06 13.34 -16.90
CA GLY A 6 0.52 12.36 -15.98
C GLY A 6 -0.48 11.38 -15.34
N LEU A 7 -1.67 11.15 -15.94
CA LEU A 7 -2.67 10.17 -15.46
C LEU A 7 -3.31 10.52 -14.10
N GLU A 8 -3.27 11.79 -13.70
CA GLU A 8 -3.98 12.24 -12.51
C GLU A 8 -5.48 11.91 -12.57
N GLY A 9 -5.98 11.23 -11.53
CA GLY A 9 -7.37 10.78 -11.44
C GLY A 9 -7.72 9.53 -12.24
N VAL A 10 -6.75 8.91 -12.94
CA VAL A 10 -6.98 7.68 -13.70
C VAL A 10 -6.67 6.44 -12.86
N VAL A 11 -7.66 5.58 -12.65
CA VAL A 11 -7.47 4.28 -11.99
C VAL A 11 -6.91 3.28 -13.01
N ALA A 12 -5.63 2.95 -12.89
CA ALA A 12 -4.97 1.98 -13.76
C ALA A 12 -5.23 0.51 -13.35
N THR A 13 -5.40 0.25 -12.05
CA THR A 13 -5.65 -1.09 -11.51
C THR A 13 -6.27 -1.02 -10.11
N GLN A 14 -6.77 -2.16 -9.61
CA GLN A 14 -7.13 -2.38 -8.22
C GLN A 14 -6.02 -3.21 -7.55
N SER A 15 -5.68 -2.88 -6.31
CA SER A 15 -4.61 -3.55 -5.55
C SER A 15 -5.06 -3.80 -4.12
N ALA A 16 -4.66 -4.94 -3.56
CA ALA A 16 -4.83 -5.28 -2.15
C ALA A 16 -3.53 -5.12 -1.34
N ILE A 17 -2.47 -4.56 -1.95
CA ILE A 17 -1.12 -4.51 -1.36
C ILE A 17 -0.98 -3.38 -0.35
N SER A 18 -1.39 -2.17 -0.73
CA SER A 18 -1.28 -1.00 0.13
C SER A 18 -2.50 -0.10 0.00
N SER A 19 -2.80 0.62 1.07
CA SER A 19 -3.84 1.64 1.10
C SER A 19 -3.38 2.82 1.95
N ILE A 20 -3.80 4.02 1.55
CA ILE A 20 -3.60 5.25 2.31
C ILE A 20 -4.98 5.81 2.63
N ILE A 21 -5.29 5.93 3.92
CA ILE A 21 -6.56 6.47 4.43
C ILE A 21 -6.20 7.50 5.51
N ASP A 22 -6.66 8.74 5.33
CA ASP A 22 -6.43 9.85 6.29
C ASP A 22 -4.95 9.93 6.74
N ASP A 23 -4.04 9.99 5.77
CA ASP A 23 -2.58 10.02 5.95
C ASP A 23 -1.94 8.78 6.59
N THR A 24 -2.71 7.73 6.88
CA THR A 24 -2.22 6.46 7.43
C THR A 24 -1.95 5.46 6.32
N LEU A 25 -0.71 4.96 6.23
CA LEU A 25 -0.32 3.89 5.32
C LEU A 25 -0.58 2.52 5.96
N THR A 26 -1.14 1.61 5.17
CA THR A 26 -1.33 0.21 5.55
C THR A 26 -0.76 -0.74 4.49
N TYR A 27 -0.18 -1.86 4.93
CA TYR A 27 0.25 -2.96 4.07
C TYR A 27 -0.59 -4.20 4.37
N VAL A 28 -1.32 -4.70 3.37
CA VAL A 28 -2.21 -5.87 3.47
C VAL A 28 -3.13 -5.80 4.71
N GLY A 29 -3.57 -4.58 5.06
CA GLY A 29 -4.44 -4.32 6.22
C GLY A 29 -3.73 -4.07 7.56
N TYR A 30 -2.42 -4.22 7.66
CA TYR A 30 -1.64 -3.86 8.85
C TYR A 30 -1.21 -2.40 8.81
N ASN A 31 -1.29 -1.71 9.96
CA ASN A 31 -0.77 -0.35 10.08
C ASN A 31 0.76 -0.37 9.88
N ILE A 32 1.29 0.61 9.14
CA ILE A 32 2.73 0.73 8.91
C ILE A 32 3.52 0.89 10.22
N ASP A 33 2.96 1.55 11.24
CA ASP A 33 3.61 1.74 12.53
C ASP A 33 3.74 0.41 13.28
N ASP A 34 2.71 -0.45 13.23
CA ASP A 34 2.76 -1.78 13.84
C ASP A 34 3.85 -2.65 13.19
N LEU A 35 3.97 -2.58 11.86
CA LEU A 35 5.02 -3.29 11.13
C LEU A 35 6.41 -2.74 11.45
N ALA A 36 6.56 -1.43 11.61
CA ALA A 36 7.84 -0.80 11.93
C ALA A 36 8.35 -1.21 13.33
N ASP A 37 7.44 -1.34 14.30
CA ASP A 37 7.79 -1.68 15.68
C ASP A 37 7.92 -3.20 15.93
N ASN A 38 7.18 -4.02 15.18
CA ASN A 38 7.01 -5.45 15.51
C ASN A 38 7.47 -6.42 14.42
N ALA A 39 7.79 -5.96 13.20
CA ALA A 39 8.18 -6.84 12.11
C ALA A 39 9.59 -6.55 11.58
N SER A 40 10.27 -7.60 11.15
CA SER A 40 11.52 -7.52 10.39
C SER A 40 11.26 -7.22 8.91
N PHE A 41 12.31 -6.81 8.21
CA PHE A 41 12.24 -6.59 6.77
C PHE A 41 11.77 -7.84 6.01
N GLU A 42 12.32 -9.00 6.35
CA GLU A 42 11.98 -10.28 5.73
C GLU A 42 10.51 -10.66 5.92
N GLU A 43 9.94 -10.39 7.10
CA GLU A 43 8.52 -10.63 7.39
C GLU A 43 7.62 -9.70 6.57
N VAL A 44 7.99 -8.42 6.44
CA VAL A 44 7.25 -7.46 5.61
C VAL A 44 7.29 -7.88 4.14
N ILE A 45 8.44 -8.34 3.64
CA ILE A 45 8.55 -8.84 2.27
C ILE A 45 7.68 -10.09 2.07
N TYR A 46 7.69 -11.02 3.02
CA TYR A 46 6.83 -12.20 2.98
C TYR A 46 5.35 -11.81 2.95
N LEU A 47 4.95 -10.89 3.82
CA LEU A 47 3.60 -10.34 3.88
C LEU A 47 3.18 -9.73 2.53
N LEU A 48 4.03 -8.91 1.91
CA LEU A 48 3.71 -8.26 0.63
C LEU A 48 3.56 -9.25 -0.53
N TRP A 49 4.36 -10.32 -0.55
CA TRP A 49 4.27 -11.33 -1.60
C TRP A 49 3.15 -12.35 -1.38
N HIS A 50 2.92 -12.78 -0.15
CA HIS A 50 2.00 -13.87 0.17
C HIS A 50 0.67 -13.39 0.75
N GLN A 51 0.56 -12.12 1.09
CA GLN A 51 -0.61 -11.50 1.71
C GLN A 51 -1.05 -12.21 3.00
N ARG A 52 -0.09 -12.81 3.71
CA ARG A 52 -0.27 -13.64 4.91
C ARG A 52 0.97 -13.62 5.79
#